data_AF-A0A357ND15-F1
#
_entry.id   AF-A0A357ND15-F1
#
_cell.length_a   1.000
_cell.length_b   1.000
_cell.length_c   1.000
_cell.angle_alpha   90.00
_cell.angle_beta   90.00
_cell.angle_gamma   90.00
#
_symmetry.space_group_name_H-M   'P 1'
#
loop_
_entity.id
_entity.type
_entity.pdbx_description
1 polymer ?
#
loop_
_entity_poly.entity_id
_entity_poly.type
_entity_poly.pdbx_seq_one_letter_code
_entity_poly.pdbx_strand_id
1 'polypeptide(L)'
;FSGVDASFAGRCLERGGGIIVAGNNYGQGSSREHAALAPLYLGIRAVIAKSFARIHRANLINFGIVPLVFENVDDYEKLAQGEEIAIDNLPAQVRDNAKLVLRNTSTGQEITL
;
A
#
# COMPACT_ATOMS: atom_id res chain seq x y z
N PHE A 1 -17.50 5.15 13.80
CA PHE A 1 -17.34 4.54 12.47
C PHE A 1 -17.20 5.65 11.45
N SER A 2 -15.99 6.16 11.24
CA SER A 2 -15.70 7.12 10.16
C SER A 2 -14.91 6.39 9.07
N GLY A 3 -15.12 6.79 7.80
CA GLY A 3 -14.20 6.45 6.70
C GLY A 3 -14.39 5.10 6.01
N VAL A 4 -15.63 4.60 5.87
CA VAL A 4 -15.86 3.48 4.94
C VAL A 4 -16.02 4.03 3.53
N ASP A 5 -15.05 3.76 2.66
CA ASP A 5 -15.15 4.03 1.23
C ASP A 5 -15.92 2.89 0.55
N ALA A 6 -17.24 3.08 0.39
CA ALA A 6 -18.11 2.08 -0.22
C ALA A 6 -17.75 1.75 -1.69
N SER A 7 -17.07 2.67 -2.37
CA SER A 7 -16.65 2.51 -3.76
C SER A 7 -15.30 1.81 -3.92
N PHE A 8 -14.55 1.55 -2.84
CA PHE A 8 -13.23 0.93 -2.89
C PHE A 8 -13.22 -0.40 -3.66
N ALA A 9 -14.09 -1.34 -3.30
CA ALA A 9 -14.14 -2.64 -3.96
C ALA A 9 -14.49 -2.51 -5.45
N GLY A 10 -15.44 -1.64 -5.79
CA GLY A 10 -15.82 -1.37 -7.19
C GLY A 10 -14.64 -0.86 -8.03
N ARG A 11 -13.91 0.14 -7.52
CA ARG A 11 -12.73 0.69 -8.20
C ARG A 11 -11.62 -0.34 -8.38
N CYS A 12 -11.37 -1.20 -7.38
CA CYS A 12 -10.39 -2.26 -7.50
C CYS A 12 -10.77 -3.29 -8.57
N LEU A 13 -12.04 -3.72 -8.62
CA LEU A 13 -12.52 -4.67 -9.62
C LEU A 13 -12.46 -4.09 -11.03
N GLU A 14 -12.86 -2.83 -11.20
CA GLU A 14 -12.80 -2.13 -12.49
C GLU A 14 -11.35 -1.99 -13.01
N ARG A 15 -10.41 -1.65 -12.12
CA ARG A 15 -8.99 -1.46 -12.47
C ARG A 15 -8.16 -2.75 -12.45
N GLY A 16 -8.75 -3.87 -12.06
CA GLY A 16 -8.03 -5.14 -11.90
C GLY A 16 -7.02 -5.16 -10.75
N GLY A 17 -7.15 -4.28 -9.75
CA GLY A 17 -6.27 -4.20 -8.59
C GLY A 17 -5.97 -2.78 -8.13
N GLY A 18 -4.82 -2.62 -7.47
CA GLY A 18 -4.31 -1.32 -7.04
C GLY A 18 -3.26 -1.40 -5.94
N ILE A 19 -2.87 -0.23 -5.45
CA ILE A 19 -2.00 -0.04 -4.29
C ILE A 19 -2.78 0.79 -3.27
N ILE A 20 -2.73 0.39 -2.00
CA ILE A 20 -3.32 1.18 -0.91
C ILE A 20 -2.26 2.13 -0.37
N VAL A 21 -2.58 3.42 -0.27
CA VAL A 21 -1.80 4.41 0.46
C VAL A 21 -2.52 4.74 1.77
N ALA A 22 -1.82 4.66 2.90
CA ALA A 22 -2.43 4.75 4.23
C ALA A 22 -1.65 5.64 5.21
N GLY A 23 -2.37 6.14 6.21
CA GLY A 23 -1.81 6.96 7.28
C GLY A 23 -1.05 6.15 8.33
N ASN A 24 -1.10 6.65 9.57
CA ASN A 24 -0.42 6.02 10.70
C ASN A 24 -1.14 4.77 11.20
N ASN A 25 -0.35 3.82 11.70
CA ASN A 25 -0.83 2.62 12.38
C ASN A 25 -1.86 1.82 11.56
N TYR A 26 -1.62 1.67 10.25
CA TYR A 26 -2.51 0.96 9.35
C TYR A 26 -2.75 -0.48 9.81
N GLY A 27 -4.03 -0.87 9.83
CA GLY A 27 -4.47 -2.17 10.34
C GLY A 27 -4.57 -2.27 11.86
N GLN A 28 -4.66 -1.14 12.57
CA GLN A 28 -4.93 -1.14 14.01
C GLN A 28 -6.23 -1.88 14.34
N GLY A 29 -6.15 -2.79 15.32
CA GLY A 29 -7.31 -3.48 15.85
C GLY A 29 -7.03 -4.96 16.09
N SER A 30 -8.09 -5.75 16.01
CA SER A 30 -8.05 -7.20 16.19
C SER A 30 -7.17 -7.89 15.14
N SER A 31 -6.51 -8.98 15.54
CA SER A 31 -5.79 -9.89 14.65
C SER A 31 -6.74 -10.71 13.77
N ARG A 32 -7.33 -10.08 12.75
CA ARG A 32 -8.18 -10.75 11.75
C ARG A 32 -7.41 -10.85 10.44
N GLU A 33 -7.08 -12.07 10.03
CA GLU A 33 -6.36 -12.34 8.76
C GLU A 33 -7.16 -11.88 7.53
N HIS A 34 -8.49 -11.85 7.64
CA HIS A 34 -9.39 -11.29 6.64
C HIS A 34 -9.03 -9.85 6.23
N ALA A 35 -8.41 -9.08 7.13
CA ALA A 35 -7.96 -7.72 6.83
C ALA A 35 -6.83 -7.69 5.77
N ALA A 36 -6.13 -8.80 5.53
CA ALA A 36 -5.15 -8.96 4.45
C ALA A 36 -5.73 -9.74 3.26
N LEU A 37 -6.55 -10.78 3.52
CA LEU A 37 -7.15 -11.60 2.46
C LEU A 37 -8.12 -10.81 1.57
N ALA A 38 -8.94 -9.92 2.14
CA ALA A 38 -9.90 -9.14 1.36
C ALA A 38 -9.21 -8.18 0.37
N PRO A 39 -8.21 -7.36 0.76
CA PRO A 39 -7.39 -6.62 -0.20
C PRO A 39 -6.72 -7.50 -1.26
N LEU A 40 -6.17 -8.66 -0.86
CA LEU A 40 -5.53 -9.58 -1.80
C LEU A 40 -6.49 -10.07 -2.89
N TYR A 41 -7.72 -10.44 -2.48
CA TYR A 41 -8.79 -10.86 -3.37
C TYR A 41 -9.18 -9.77 -4.37
N LEU A 42 -9.15 -8.50 -3.93
CA LEU A 42 -9.40 -7.33 -4.78
C LEU A 42 -8.21 -6.95 -5.67
N GLY A 43 -7.15 -7.77 -5.73
CA GLY A 43 -6.00 -7.52 -6.60
C GLY A 43 -4.94 -6.58 -6.00
N ILE A 44 -5.04 -6.22 -4.72
CA ILE A 44 -4.00 -5.43 -4.05
C ILE A 44 -2.75 -6.29 -3.89
N ARG A 45 -1.58 -5.71 -4.21
CA ARG A 45 -0.27 -6.37 -4.10
C ARG A 45 0.73 -5.62 -3.22
N ALA A 46 0.48 -4.34 -2.98
CA ALA A 46 1.29 -3.52 -2.09
C ALA A 46 0.40 -2.58 -1.26
N VAL A 47 0.87 -2.29 -0.04
CA VAL A 47 0.33 -1.24 0.82
C VAL A 47 1.49 -0.33 1.20
N ILE A 48 1.33 0.97 1.01
CA ILE A 48 2.30 1.99 1.41
C ILE A 48 1.67 2.76 2.57
N ALA A 49 2.32 2.81 3.73
CA ALA A 49 1.75 3.47 4.91
C ALA A 49 2.77 4.32 5.67
N LYS A 50 2.30 5.34 6.42
CA LYS A 50 3.17 6.05 7.38
C LYS A 50 3.70 5.11 8.46
N SER A 51 2.87 4.14 8.90
CA SER A 51 3.27 3.06 9.80
C SER A 51 2.21 1.94 9.83
N PHE A 52 2.57 0.76 10.33
CA PHE A 52 1.67 -0.40 10.42
C PHE A 52 1.49 -0.89 11.86
N ALA A 53 0.31 -1.42 12.15
CA ALA A 53 0.12 -2.27 13.33
C ALA A 53 0.90 -3.58 13.17
N ARG A 54 1.67 -3.97 14.19
CA ARG A 54 2.62 -5.10 14.14
C ARG A 54 2.03 -6.40 13.58
N ILE A 55 0.86 -6.80 14.07
CA ILE A 55 0.22 -8.07 13.66
C ILE A 55 -0.32 -7.97 12.23
N HIS A 56 -0.91 -6.83 11.88
CA HIS A 56 -1.43 -6.64 10.53
C HIS A 56 -0.30 -6.66 9.49
N ARG A 57 0.85 -6.04 9.77
CA ARG A 57 2.04 -6.11 8.91
C ARG A 57 2.47 -7.56 8.65
N ALA A 58 2.47 -8.40 9.67
CA ALA A 58 2.81 -9.82 9.52
C ALA A 58 1.80 -10.55 8.62
N ASN A 59 0.51 -10.28 8.77
CA ASN A 59 -0.53 -10.86 7.92
C ASN A 59 -0.35 -10.46 6.45
N LEU A 60 -0.07 -9.19 6.16
CA LEU A 60 0.18 -8.72 4.78
C LEU A 60 1.32 -9.53 4.14
N ILE A 61 2.45 -9.67 4.84
CA ILE A 61 3.62 -10.43 4.38
C ILE A 61 3.26 -11.90 4.13
N ASN A 62 2.57 -12.54 5.08
CA ASN A 62 2.21 -13.97 4.99
C ASN A 62 1.32 -14.27 3.78
N PHE A 63 0.49 -13.32 3.35
CA PHE A 63 -0.40 -13.47 2.21
C PHE A 63 0.13 -12.86 0.91
N GLY A 64 1.38 -12.38 0.90
CA GLY A 64 2.04 -11.88 -0.31
C GLY A 64 1.66 -10.45 -0.70
N ILE A 65 1.14 -9.65 0.23
CA ILE A 65 1.00 -8.19 0.07
C ILE A 65 2.25 -7.54 0.65
N VAL A 66 2.95 -6.72 -0.13
CA VAL A 66 4.19 -6.06 0.29
C VAL A 66 3.86 -4.80 1.13
N PRO A 67 4.20 -4.76 2.43
CA PRO A 67 4.01 -3.56 3.24
C PRO A 67 5.24 -2.65 3.15
N LEU A 68 5.07 -1.49 2.53
CA LEU A 68 6.08 -0.46 2.34
C LEU A 68 5.78 0.72 3.28
N VAL A 69 6.82 1.34 3.79
CA VAL A 69 6.73 2.53 4.65
C VAL A 69 7.26 3.70 3.85
N PHE A 70 6.88 4.94 4.16
CA PHE A 70 7.55 6.10 3.58
C PHE A 70 8.87 6.36 4.29
N GLU A 71 9.95 6.66 3.57
CA GLU A 71 11.19 7.16 4.19
C GLU A 71 10.93 8.52 4.85
N ASN A 72 10.20 9.40 4.17
CA ASN A 72 9.68 10.64 4.72
C ASN A 72 8.15 10.61 4.83
N VAL A 73 7.64 10.63 6.06
CA VAL A 73 6.20 10.54 6.38
C VAL A 73 5.36 11.65 5.73
N ASP A 74 5.94 12.82 5.48
CA ASP A 74 5.26 13.95 4.83
C ASP A 74 5.00 13.69 3.33
N ASP A 75 5.68 12.71 2.72
CA ASP A 75 5.46 12.36 1.32
C ASP A 75 4.09 11.71 1.08
N TYR A 76 3.42 11.25 2.13
CA TYR A 76 2.03 10.81 2.05
C TYR A 76 1.10 11.90 1.47
N GLU A 77 1.32 13.17 1.80
CA GLU A 77 0.46 14.27 1.33
C GLU A 77 0.67 14.59 -0.16
N LYS A 78 1.71 13.99 -0.78
CA LYS A 78 2.04 14.16 -2.20
C LYS A 78 1.29 13.18 -3.11
N LEU A 79 0.63 12.17 -2.53
CA LEU A 79 -0.12 11.16 -3.26
C LEU A 79 -1.62 11.38 -3.10
N ALA A 80 -2.34 11.41 -4.23
CA ALA A 80 -3.78 11.54 -4.28
C ALA A 80 -4.44 10.23 -4.75
N GLN A 81 -5.69 10.02 -4.31
CA GLN A 81 -6.47 8.88 -4.78
C GLN A 81 -6.70 8.97 -6.29
N GLY A 82 -6.47 7.87 -6.99
CA GLY A 82 -6.74 7.75 -8.41
C GLY A 82 -5.52 7.96 -9.31
N GLU A 83 -4.43 8.49 -8.76
CA GLU A 83 -3.14 8.62 -9.46
C GLU A 83 -2.56 7.25 -9.81
N GLU A 84 -1.85 7.22 -10.94
CA GLU A 84 -1.05 6.08 -11.33
C GLU A 84 0.36 6.18 -10.74
N ILE A 85 0.76 5.10 -10.05
CA ILE A 85 2.05 4.98 -9.39
C ILE A 85 2.68 3.64 -9.76
N ALA A 86 4.00 3.61 -9.87
CA ALA A 86 4.78 2.45 -10.26
C ALA A 86 6.02 2.28 -9.37
N ILE A 87 6.36 1.02 -9.08
CA ILE A 87 7.64 0.65 -8.48
C ILE A 87 8.30 -0.32 -9.44
N ASP A 88 9.35 0.13 -10.09
CA ASP A 88 10.04 -0.64 -11.12
C ASP A 88 10.92 -1.72 -10.48
N ASN A 89 10.76 -2.98 -10.86
CA ASN A 89 11.60 -4.10 -10.38
C ASN A 89 11.63 -4.29 -8.85
N LEU A 90 10.46 -4.15 -8.20
CA LEU A 90 10.28 -4.29 -6.74
C LEU A 90 11.02 -5.49 -6.11
N PRO A 91 10.97 -6.72 -6.65
CA PRO A 91 11.65 -7.86 -6.03
C PRO A 91 13.17 -7.75 -5.99
N ALA A 92 13.80 -7.04 -6.94
CA ALA A 92 15.24 -6.80 -6.91
C ALA A 92 15.58 -5.76 -5.84
N GLN A 93 14.84 -4.64 -5.80
CA GLN A 93 15.07 -3.57 -4.82
C GLN A 93 14.97 -4.07 -3.37
N VAL A 94 13.99 -4.93 -3.08
CA VAL A 94 13.85 -5.57 -1.75
C VAL A 94 14.99 -6.52 -1.44
N ARG A 95 15.48 -7.30 -2.43
CA ARG A 95 16.59 -8.25 -2.24
C ARG A 95 17.93 -7.56 -1.98
N ASP A 96 18.18 -6.49 -2.71
CA ASP A 96 19.43 -5.74 -2.63
C ASP A 96 19.48 -4.77 -1.44
N ASN A 97 18.39 -4.73 -0.65
CA ASN A 97 18.17 -3.78 0.43
C ASN A 97 18.44 -2.33 -0.03
N ALA A 98 18.08 -2.06 -1.30
CA ALA A 98 18.24 -0.76 -1.92
C ALA A 98 17.12 0.18 -1.45
N LYS A 99 17.37 1.49 -1.53
CA LYS A 99 16.31 2.49 -1.33
C LYS A 99 15.23 2.29 -2.39
N LEU A 100 14.00 2.08 -1.95
CA LEU A 100 12.90 1.79 -2.85
C LEU A 100 12.30 3.09 -3.36
N VAL A 101 12.18 3.23 -4.68
CA VAL A 101 11.62 4.44 -5.29
C VAL A 101 10.26 4.15 -5.91
N LEU A 102 9.26 4.88 -5.43
CA LEU A 102 7.94 4.99 -6.02
C LEU A 102 7.93 6.14 -7.03
N ARG A 103 7.51 5.87 -8.26
CA ARG A 103 7.31 6.89 -9.29
C ARG A 103 5.82 7.12 -9.51
N ASN A 104 5.36 8.34 -9.34
CA ASN A 104 4.04 8.78 -9.76
C ASN A 104 4.09 9.09 -11.26
N THR A 105 3.47 8.23 -12.08
CA THR A 105 3.48 8.38 -13.54
C THR A 105 2.54 9.49 -14.01
N SER A 106 1.60 9.92 -13.16
CA SER A 106 0.68 11.02 -13.46
C SER A 106 1.35 12.39 -13.32
N THR A 107 2.22 12.55 -12.32
CA THR A 107 2.89 13.84 -12.01
C THR A 107 4.38 13.87 -12.37
N GLY A 108 5.00 12.71 -12.58
CA GLY A 108 6.44 12.55 -12.77
C GLY A 108 7.25 12.61 -11.47
N GLN A 109 6.60 12.67 -10.32
CA GLN A 109 7.27 12.76 -9.03
C GLN A 109 7.84 11.41 -8.57
N GLU A 110 8.98 11.45 -7.89
CA GLU A 110 9.59 10.29 -7.23
C GLU A 110 9.54 10.45 -5.71
N ILE A 111 9.24 9.35 -5.01
CA ILE A 111 9.10 9.27 -3.55
C ILE A 111 9.88 8.06 -3.07
N THR A 112 10.70 8.23 -2.03
CA THR A 112 11.43 7.12 -1.42
C THR A 112 10.59 6.44 -0.34
N LEU A 113 10.58 5.11 -0.36
CA LEU A 113 9.90 4.23 0.59
C LEU A 113 10.93 3.49 1.47
#